data_AF-Q7YWR3-F1
#
_entry.id   AF-Q7YWR3-F1
#
_cell.length_a   1.000
_cell.length_b   1.000
_cell.length_c   1.000
_cell.angle_alpha   90.00
_cell.angle_beta   90.00
_cell.angle_gamma   90.00
#
_symmetry.space_group_name_H-M   'P 1'
#
loop_
_entity.id
_entity.type
_entity.pdbx_description
1 polymer ?
#
loop_
_entity_poly.entity_id
_entity_poly.type
_entity_poly.pdbx_seq_one_letter_code
_entity_poly.pdbx_strand_id
1 'polypeptide(L)'
;MSLRSRVIDLYKNLYHMGKEYPGGSKWFHDRLKLAFSKNKEVQDSKQVEQLIARGEFVVKEIEALYSLRKYRAMKQRYYDKDEEVSIATQKFEDSVKKL
;
A
#
# COMPACT_ATOMS: atom_id res chain seq x y z
N MET A 1 -3.68 10.17 24.98
CA MET A 1 -4.67 9.32 24.27
C MET A 1 -4.61 7.92 24.85
N SER A 2 -5.75 7.26 25.05
CA SER A 2 -5.76 5.87 25.53
C SER A 2 -5.35 4.90 24.41
N LEU A 3 -4.86 3.71 24.76
CA LEU A 3 -4.57 2.68 23.74
C LEU A 3 -5.81 2.34 22.92
N ARG A 4 -6.98 2.25 23.57
CA ARG A 4 -8.26 2.02 22.90
C ARG A 4 -8.55 3.08 21.83
N SER A 5 -8.35 4.36 22.12
CA SER A 5 -8.59 5.42 21.12
C SER A 5 -7.62 5.30 19.94
N ARG A 6 -6.33 5.05 20.21
CA ARG A 6 -5.31 4.85 19.18
C ARG A 6 -5.64 3.68 18.24
N VAL A 7 -6.10 2.55 18.78
CA VAL A 7 -6.51 1.38 17.98
C VAL A 7 -7.71 1.72 17.09
N ILE A 8 -8.71 2.44 17.62
CA ILE A 8 -9.90 2.85 16.86
C ILE A 8 -9.51 3.81 15.73
N ASP A 9 -8.67 4.80 16.01
CA ASP A 9 -8.24 5.78 15.02
C ASP A 9 -7.39 5.13 13.92
N LEU A 10 -6.50 4.21 14.30
CA LEU A 10 -5.73 3.40 13.36
C LEU A 10 -6.64 2.57 12.43
N TYR A 11 -7.66 1.90 12.98
CA TYR A 11 -8.61 1.14 12.18
C TYR A 11 -9.36 2.04 11.20
N LYS A 12 -9.87 3.19 11.65
CA LYS A 12 -10.57 4.16 10.79
C LYS A 12 -9.67 4.68 9.67
N ASN A 13 -8.42 5.00 9.99
CA ASN A 13 -7.46 5.49 9.01
C ASN A 13 -7.17 4.42 7.94
N LEU A 14 -6.83 3.20 8.35
CA LEU A 14 -6.60 2.08 7.43
C LEU A 14 -7.85 1.75 6.60
N TYR A 15 -9.04 1.80 7.20
CA TYR A 15 -10.29 1.57 6.48
C TYR A 15 -10.52 2.63 5.39
N HIS A 16 -10.24 3.90 5.69
CA HIS A 16 -10.32 4.98 4.71
C HIS A 16 -9.30 4.78 3.57
N MET A 17 -8.04 4.53 3.91
CA MET A 17 -6.98 4.27 2.92
C MET A 17 -7.30 3.07 2.03
N GLY A 18 -7.96 2.05 2.58
CA GLY A 18 -8.37 0.85 1.85
C GLY A 18 -9.37 1.08 0.71
N LYS A 19 -10.11 2.19 0.69
CA LYS A 19 -11.14 2.45 -0.33
C LYS A 19 -10.57 2.51 -1.76
N GLU A 20 -9.40 3.12 -1.89
CA GLU A 20 -8.69 3.34 -3.18
C GLU A 20 -7.58 2.32 -3.42
N TYR A 21 -7.57 1.20 -2.67
CA TYR A 21 -6.50 0.22 -2.75
C TYR A 21 -6.48 -0.48 -4.11
N PRO A 22 -5.32 -0.67 -4.77
CA PRO A 22 -5.27 -1.19 -6.14
C PRO A 22 -5.81 -2.62 -6.30
N GLY A 23 -5.73 -3.44 -5.25
CA GLY A 23 -6.32 -4.78 -5.22
C GLY A 23 -7.83 -4.81 -4.93
N GLY A 24 -8.46 -3.64 -4.81
CA GLY A 24 -9.88 -3.48 -4.52
C GLY A 24 -10.19 -3.30 -3.03
N SER A 25 -11.16 -2.42 -2.76
CA SER A 25 -11.62 -2.06 -1.41
C SER A 25 -12.07 -3.27 -0.59
N LYS A 26 -12.89 -4.15 -1.17
CA LYS A 26 -13.38 -5.36 -0.49
C LYS A 26 -12.24 -6.26 -0.03
N TRP A 27 -11.28 -6.54 -0.91
CA TRP A 27 -10.12 -7.38 -0.60
C TRP A 27 -9.32 -6.79 0.57
N PHE A 28 -9.10 -5.48 0.55
CA PHE A 28 -8.39 -4.78 1.60
C PHE A 28 -9.14 -4.82 2.94
N HIS A 29 -10.43 -4.47 2.94
CA HIS A 29 -11.26 -4.42 4.15
C HIS A 29 -11.44 -5.79 4.79
N ASP A 30 -11.60 -6.86 4.00
CA ASP A 30 -11.68 -8.23 4.50
C ASP A 30 -10.38 -8.61 5.26
N ARG A 31 -9.22 -8.26 4.70
CA ARG A 31 -7.91 -8.51 5.32
C ARG A 31 -7.65 -7.63 6.53
N LEU A 32 -8.06 -6.36 6.48
CA LEU A 32 -7.98 -5.44 7.62
C LEU A 32 -8.80 -5.98 8.80
N LYS A 33 -10.05 -6.35 8.57
CA LYS A 33 -10.94 -6.92 9.60
C LYS A 33 -10.35 -8.21 10.18
N LEU A 34 -9.81 -9.09 9.33
CA LEU A 34 -9.16 -10.32 9.78
C LEU A 34 -7.94 -10.02 10.66
N ALA A 35 -7.11 -9.04 10.31
CA ALA A 35 -5.92 -8.69 11.08
C ALA A 35 -6.28 -8.18 12.48
N PHE A 36 -7.30 -7.31 12.61
CA PHE A 36 -7.76 -6.84 13.92
C PHE A 36 -8.46 -7.93 14.72
N SER A 37 -9.28 -8.76 14.06
CA SER A 37 -10.00 -9.87 14.72
C SER A 37 -9.06 -10.91 15.33
N LYS A 38 -7.90 -11.17 14.68
CA LYS A 38 -6.87 -12.09 15.19
C LYS A 38 -6.21 -11.60 16.48
N ASN A 39 -6.17 -10.28 16.70
CA ASN A 39 -5.50 -9.68 17.85
C ASN A 39 -6.48 -9.14 18.91
N LYS A 40 -7.77 -9.48 18.82
CA LYS A 40 -8.82 -8.93 19.69
C LYS A 40 -8.65 -9.24 21.18
N GLU A 41 -8.04 -10.38 21.51
CA GLU A 41 -7.87 -10.86 22.89
C GLU A 41 -6.54 -10.42 23.51
N VAL A 42 -5.74 -9.61 22.81
CA VAL A 42 -4.46 -9.11 23.35
C VAL A 42 -4.75 -8.07 24.43
N GLN A 43 -4.47 -8.42 25.68
CA GLN A 43 -4.71 -7.55 26.84
C GLN A 43 -3.44 -6.82 27.32
N ASP A 44 -2.25 -7.35 26.99
CA ASP A 44 -0.99 -6.74 27.40
C ASP A 44 -0.76 -5.40 26.66
N SER A 45 -0.65 -4.33 27.45
CA SER A 45 -0.40 -2.96 26.97
C SER A 45 0.81 -2.88 26.05
N LYS A 46 1.91 -3.58 26.38
CA LYS A 46 3.14 -3.54 25.57
C LYS A 46 2.93 -4.19 24.20
N GLN A 47 2.25 -5.32 24.15
CA GLN A 47 1.90 -5.98 22.89
C GLN A 47 0.94 -5.14 22.05
N VAL A 48 -0.04 -4.48 22.68
CA VAL A 48 -0.95 -3.57 21.97
C VAL A 48 -0.18 -2.42 21.34
N GLU A 49 0.79 -1.82 22.05
CA GLU A 49 1.65 -0.77 21.49
C GLU A 49 2.47 -1.24 20.30
N GLN A 50 3.06 -2.45 20.37
CA GLN A 50 3.79 -3.04 19.25
C GLN A 50 2.89 -3.29 18.02
N LEU A 51 1.66 -3.76 18.24
CA LEU A 51 0.68 -3.95 17.17
C LEU A 51 0.23 -2.64 16.54
N ILE A 52 0.05 -1.59 17.35
CA ILE A 52 -0.24 -0.24 16.85
C ILE A 52 0.93 0.26 16.00
N ALA A 53 2.18 0.14 16.49
CA ALA A 53 3.37 0.56 15.75
C ALA A 53 3.49 -0.17 14.40
N ARG A 54 3.17 -1.46 14.36
CA ARG A 54 3.08 -2.23 13.11
C ARG A 54 2.01 -1.68 12.17
N GLY A 55 0.84 -1.31 12.70
CA GLY A 55 -0.21 -0.68 11.89
C GLY A 55 0.19 0.68 11.34
N GLU A 56 0.86 1.51 12.15
CA GLU A 56 1.42 2.80 11.73
C GLU A 56 2.50 2.64 10.65
N PHE A 57 3.30 1.57 10.71
CA PHE A 57 4.21 1.20 9.63
C PHE A 57 3.45 0.88 8.32
N VAL A 58 2.41 0.05 8.39
CA VAL A 58 1.58 -0.29 7.22
C VAL A 58 0.91 0.95 6.60
N VAL A 59 0.49 1.92 7.42
CA VAL A 59 -0.04 3.20 6.93
C VAL A 59 0.98 3.89 6.02
N LYS A 60 2.24 4.02 6.46
CA LYS A 60 3.31 4.66 5.67
C LYS A 60 3.59 3.92 4.37
N GLU A 61 3.55 2.59 4.39
CA GLU A 61 3.73 1.76 3.18
C GLU A 61 2.63 2.02 2.14
N ILE A 62 1.38 2.19 2.59
CA ILE A 62 0.26 2.49 1.69
C ILE A 62 0.37 3.92 1.13
N GLU A 63 0.76 4.89 1.96
CA GLU A 63 1.01 6.27 1.52
C GLU A 63 2.14 6.32 0.47
N ALA A 64 3.22 5.57 0.69
CA ALA A 64 4.33 5.45 -0.26
C ALA A 64 3.87 4.79 -1.56
N LEU A 65 3.09 3.70 -1.50
CA LEU A 65 2.50 3.05 -2.67
C LEU A 65 1.65 4.03 -3.49
N TYR A 66 0.80 4.82 -2.84
CA TYR A 66 -0.03 5.82 -3.52
C TYR A 66 0.80 6.95 -4.13
N SER A 67 1.83 7.42 -3.42
CA SER A 67 2.75 8.43 -3.93
C SER A 67 3.53 7.94 -5.15
N LEU A 68 4.03 6.70 -5.11
CA LEU A 68 4.72 6.07 -6.24
C LEU A 68 3.80 5.87 -7.44
N ARG A 69 2.55 5.42 -7.22
CA ARG A 69 1.55 5.28 -8.28
C ARG A 69 1.27 6.64 -8.94
N LYS A 70 1.07 7.69 -8.14
CA LYS A 70 0.88 9.06 -8.63
C LYS A 70 2.10 9.53 -9.42
N TYR A 71 3.30 9.35 -8.89
CA TYR A 71 4.54 9.71 -9.57
C TYR A 71 4.69 9.00 -10.93
N ARG A 72 4.47 7.68 -10.99
CA ARG A 72 4.52 6.92 -12.25
C ARG A 72 3.52 7.45 -13.27
N ALA A 73 2.29 7.73 -12.84
CA ALA A 73 1.26 8.28 -13.72
C ALA A 73 1.60 9.69 -14.23
N MET A 74 2.17 10.56 -13.38
CA MET A 74 2.63 11.89 -13.79
C MET A 74 3.83 11.80 -14.72
N LYS A 75 4.83 10.96 -14.40
CA LYS A 75 6.01 10.74 -15.23
C LYS A 75 5.60 10.34 -16.66
N GLN A 76 4.65 9.41 -16.77
CA GLN A 76 4.12 8.93 -18.05
C GLN A 76 3.42 10.01 -18.89
N ARG A 77 2.89 11.07 -18.27
CA ARG A 77 2.13 12.14 -18.94
C ARG A 77 2.98 13.33 -19.38
N TYR A 78 4.04 13.63 -18.63
CA TYR A 78 4.82 14.86 -18.81
C TYR A 78 6.22 14.64 -19.35
N TYR A 79 6.81 13.45 -19.14
CA TYR A 79 8.10 13.14 -19.70
C TYR A 79 7.88 12.32 -20.96
N ASP A 80 8.47 12.80 -22.06
CA ASP A 80 8.57 12.00 -23.27
C ASP A 80 9.24 10.67 -22.91
N LYS A 81 8.75 9.57 -23.50
CA LYS A 81 9.53 8.33 -23.44
C LYS A 81 10.84 8.66 -24.13
N ASP A 82 11.97 8.54 -23.44
CA ASP A 82 13.28 8.66 -24.07
C ASP A 82 13.26 7.78 -25.32
N GLU A 83 13.18 8.39 -26.51
CA GLU A 83 12.87 7.65 -27.73
C GLU A 83 13.93 6.58 -27.96
N GLU A 84 15.19 6.88 -27.63
CA GLU A 84 16.32 5.96 -27.63
C GLU A 84 16.08 4.74 -26.72
N VAL A 85 15.59 4.95 -25.50
CA VAL A 85 15.30 3.86 -24.56
C VAL A 85 14.11 3.05 -25.05
N SER A 86 13.07 3.70 -25.57
CA SER A 86 11.90 3.04 -26.15
C SER A 86 12.30 2.16 -27.35
N ILE A 87 13.15 2.68 -28.24
CA ILE A 87 13.67 1.97 -29.41
C ILE A 87 14.55 0.80 -28.97
N ALA A 88 15.45 1.00 -27.99
CA ALA A 88 16.31 -0.05 -27.48
C ALA A 88 15.51 -1.17 -26.82
N THR A 89 14.48 -0.82 -26.04
CA THR A 89 13.58 -1.79 -25.40
C THR A 89 12.81 -2.60 -26.46
N GLN A 90 12.27 -1.93 -27.47
CA GLN A 90 11.57 -2.61 -28.57
C GLN A 90 12.49 -3.56 -29.33
N LYS A 91 13.71 -3.13 -29.68
CA LYS A 91 14.71 -3.98 -30.35
C LYS A 91 15.08 -5.22 -29.53
N PHE A 92 15.19 -5.08 -28.21
CA PHE A 92 15.46 -6.20 -27.31
C PHE A 92 14.26 -7.17 -27.27
N GLU A 93 13.04 -6.68 -27.08
CA GLU A 93 11.82 -7.49 -27.08
C GLU A 93 11.65 -8.29 -28.40
N ASP A 94 11.91 -7.64 -29.54
CA ASP A 94 11.85 -8.27 -30.85
C ASP A 94 12.95 -9.33 -31.05
N SER A 95 14.10 -9.18 -30.38
CA SER A 95 15.18 -10.16 -30.40
C SER A 95 14.85 -11.38 -29.54
N VAL A 96 14.22 -11.18 -28.37
CA VAL A 96 13.77 -12.27 -27.49
C VAL A 96 12.66 -13.10 -28.14
N LYS A 97 11.72 -12.47 -28.85
CA LYS A 97 10.63 -13.18 -29.57
C LYS A 97 11.11 -14.05 -30.74
N LYS A 98 12.33 -13.84 -31.23
CA LYS A 98 12.92 -14.61 -32.34
C LYS A 98 13.70 -15.84 -31.88
N LEU A 99 13.93 -16.00 -30.57
CA LEU A 99 14.49 -17.21 -29.96
C LEU A 99 13.37 -18.22 -29.69
#